data_AF-A0A4R9GJH3-F1
#
_entry.id   AF-A0A4R9GJH3-F1
#
_cell.length_a   1.000
_cell.length_b   1.000
_cell.length_c   1.000
_cell.angle_alpha   90.00
_cell.angle_beta   90.00
_cell.angle_gamma   90.00
#
_symmetry.space_group_name_H-M   'P 1'
#
loop_
_entity.id
_entity.type
_entity.pdbx_description
1 polymer ?
#
loop_
_entity_poly.entity_id
_entity_poly.type
_entity_poly.pdbx_seq_one_letter_code
_entity_poly.pdbx_strand_id
1 'polypeptide(L)'
;MLRLLVLILVSASPLFPCDFLSRWIPRAPDPTESARIESLRAFIRSLEPKQLVVDRDFYRKTSRFEERFGFPFSGQKLDSWFGDRIRFFKIGRTDPYLAYYNGEAIVLGKGFFLLSKIEQALVLVHEARHADGKKYSHVDCPSDFPYLSLRIPETKPAGLKACDDISDGSYGFGAAFLFEVFAYGLAERTEEKYILGLYNSELTRILLPKGDR
;
A
#
# COMPACT_ATOMS: atom_id res chain seq x y z
N MET A 1 25.81 -57.58 -16.91
CA MET A 1 24.92 -57.72 -18.09
C MET A 1 23.50 -57.75 -17.52
N LEU A 2 22.55 -56.85 -17.75
CA LEU A 2 22.24 -55.97 -18.88
C LEU A 2 21.47 -54.76 -18.29
N ARG A 3 21.88 -53.54 -18.66
CA ARG A 3 21.07 -52.32 -18.53
C ARG A 3 19.92 -52.39 -19.54
N LEU A 4 18.71 -51.96 -19.18
CA LEU A 4 17.64 -51.44 -20.08
C LEU A 4 16.36 -51.26 -19.22
N LEU A 5 15.46 -50.29 -19.35
CA LEU A 5 15.37 -49.02 -20.07
C LEU A 5 14.18 -48.29 -19.42
N VAL A 6 14.29 -46.97 -19.29
CA VAL A 6 13.18 -46.05 -18.98
C VAL A 6 12.21 -46.02 -20.15
N LEU A 7 10.89 -46.17 -19.94
CA LEU A 7 9.86 -45.71 -20.89
C LEU A 7 8.49 -45.54 -20.19
N ILE A 8 8.24 -44.29 -19.77
CA ILE A 8 7.05 -43.48 -20.02
C ILE A 8 5.72 -44.25 -20.18
N LEU A 9 4.88 -44.17 -19.15
CA LEU A 9 3.43 -44.14 -19.30
C LEU A 9 2.91 -42.89 -18.57
N VAL A 10 3.13 -41.75 -19.23
CA VAL A 10 2.29 -40.56 -19.05
C VAL A 10 0.97 -40.90 -19.74
N SER A 11 0.11 -41.66 -19.07
CA SER A 11 -1.29 -41.79 -19.45
C SER A 11 -2.02 -40.55 -18.94
N ALA A 12 -2.32 -39.66 -19.88
CA ALA A 12 -3.07 -38.44 -19.71
C ALA A 12 -4.32 -38.66 -18.85
N SER A 13 -4.35 -37.99 -17.70
CA SER A 13 -5.57 -37.61 -17.01
C SER A 13 -5.46 -36.10 -16.75
N PRO A 14 -6.16 -35.23 -17.49
CA PRO A 14 -6.23 -33.83 -17.14
C PRO A 14 -7.24 -33.70 -15.98
N LEU A 15 -6.87 -34.20 -14.80
CA LEU A 15 -7.67 -34.09 -13.57
C LEU A 15 -7.25 -32.90 -12.70
N PHE A 16 -6.36 -32.05 -13.20
CA PHE A 16 -6.23 -30.70 -12.69
C PHE A 16 -6.88 -29.78 -13.72
N PRO A 17 -7.99 -29.08 -13.39
CA PRO A 17 -8.43 -27.98 -14.23
C PRO A 17 -7.22 -27.06 -14.41
N CYS A 18 -6.93 -26.65 -15.65
CA CYS A 18 -5.89 -25.67 -15.99
C CYS A 18 -6.02 -24.35 -15.20
N ASP A 19 -7.08 -24.22 -14.40
CA ASP A 19 -7.45 -23.09 -13.59
C ASP A 19 -6.97 -23.16 -12.12
N PHE A 20 -6.31 -24.24 -11.70
CA PHE A 20 -5.78 -24.31 -10.33
C PHE A 20 -4.51 -23.46 -10.17
N LEU A 21 -3.53 -23.58 -11.08
CA LEU A 21 -2.29 -22.79 -11.03
C LEU A 21 -2.49 -21.32 -11.44
N SER A 22 -3.48 -21.02 -12.30
CA SER A 22 -3.83 -19.65 -12.71
C SER A 22 -4.30 -18.79 -11.53
N ARG A 23 -4.86 -19.40 -10.47
CA ARG A 23 -5.32 -18.69 -9.26
C ARG A 23 -4.19 -18.28 -8.33
N TRP A 24 -3.00 -18.87 -8.46
CA TRP A 24 -1.86 -18.59 -7.57
C TRP A 24 -0.82 -17.66 -8.19
N ILE A 25 -0.83 -17.49 -9.51
CA ILE A 25 0.11 -16.62 -10.22
C ILE A 25 -0.56 -15.27 -10.45
N PRO A 26 0.00 -14.15 -9.94
CA PRO A 26 -0.52 -12.82 -10.23
C PRO A 26 -0.60 -12.57 -11.74
N ARG A 27 -1.78 -12.19 -12.21
CA ARG A 27 -2.07 -11.95 -13.64
C ARG A 27 -2.02 -10.48 -13.99
N ALA A 28 -1.96 -10.16 -15.28
CA ALA A 28 -2.18 -8.79 -15.73
C ALA A 28 -3.63 -8.36 -15.39
N PRO A 29 -3.86 -7.06 -15.12
CA PRO A 29 -5.21 -6.52 -14.99
C PRO A 29 -6.00 -6.70 -16.28
N ASP A 30 -7.28 -7.02 -16.17
CA ASP A 30 -8.20 -7.00 -17.31
C ASP A 30 -8.57 -5.54 -17.69
N PRO A 31 -9.32 -5.30 -18.78
CA PRO A 31 -9.69 -3.94 -19.18
C PRO A 31 -10.46 -3.15 -18.12
N THR A 32 -11.31 -3.82 -17.33
CA THR A 32 -12.10 -3.17 -16.26
C THR A 32 -11.18 -2.77 -15.12
N GLU A 33 -10.30 -3.67 -14.68
CA GLU A 33 -9.32 -3.40 -13.62
C GLU A 33 -8.32 -2.33 -14.04
N SER A 34 -7.87 -2.36 -15.30
CA SER A 34 -7.01 -1.33 -15.88
C SER A 34 -7.67 0.05 -15.87
N ALA A 35 -8.94 0.13 -16.26
CA ALA A 35 -9.70 1.39 -16.22
C ALA A 35 -9.87 1.92 -14.79
N ARG A 36 -10.01 1.03 -13.79
CA ARG A 36 -10.09 1.43 -12.38
C ARG A 36 -8.76 1.96 -11.84
N ILE A 37 -7.66 1.31 -12.21
CA ILE A 37 -6.31 1.78 -11.88
C ILE A 37 -6.06 3.15 -12.51
N GLU A 38 -6.43 3.36 -13.77
CA GLU A 38 -6.28 4.67 -14.42
C GLU A 38 -7.20 5.73 -13.78
N SER A 39 -8.42 5.36 -13.39
CA SER A 39 -9.32 6.25 -12.64
C SER A 39 -8.75 6.64 -11.26
N LEU A 40 -8.00 5.75 -10.62
CA LEU A 40 -7.27 6.04 -9.39
C LEU A 40 -6.11 7.01 -9.65
N ARG A 41 -5.30 6.77 -10.69
CA ARG A 41 -4.22 7.69 -11.08
C ARG A 41 -4.74 9.09 -11.43
N ALA A 42 -5.84 9.17 -12.18
CA ALA A 42 -6.51 10.43 -12.47
C ALA A 42 -6.99 11.16 -11.21
N PHE A 43 -7.50 10.41 -10.23
CA PHE A 43 -7.84 10.97 -8.92
C PHE A 43 -6.61 11.46 -8.16
N ILE A 44 -5.52 10.69 -8.11
CA ILE A 44 -4.26 11.10 -7.48
C ILE A 44 -3.76 12.42 -8.09
N ARG A 45 -3.75 12.52 -9.42
CA ARG A 45 -3.37 13.75 -10.14
C ARG A 45 -4.26 14.95 -9.83
N SER A 46 -5.48 14.73 -9.33
CA SER A 46 -6.40 15.80 -8.94
C SER A 46 -6.20 16.31 -7.51
N LEU A 47 -5.38 15.64 -6.69
CA LEU A 47 -5.06 16.03 -5.32
C LEU A 47 -4.10 17.22 -5.29
N GLU A 48 -4.62 18.40 -5.57
CA GLU A 48 -3.82 19.63 -5.60
C GLU A 48 -4.13 20.52 -4.38
N PRO A 49 -3.09 21.07 -3.72
CA PRO A 49 -3.27 21.95 -2.57
C PRO A 49 -3.95 23.26 -3.00
N LYS A 50 -5.11 23.57 -2.40
CA LYS A 50 -5.84 24.82 -2.66
C LYS A 50 -5.79 25.76 -1.47
N GLN A 51 -6.41 25.35 -0.37
CA GLN A 51 -6.51 26.16 0.85
C GLN A 51 -6.35 25.24 2.06
N LEU A 52 -5.54 25.67 3.03
CA LEU A 52 -5.43 24.97 4.30
C LEU A 52 -6.75 25.12 5.07
N VAL A 53 -7.24 23.99 5.60
CA VAL A 53 -8.37 23.95 6.54
C VAL A 53 -7.90 23.88 8.00
N VAL A 54 -6.59 23.74 8.21
CA VAL A 54 -5.93 23.79 9.51
C VAL A 54 -5.15 25.09 9.69
N ASP A 55 -4.76 25.38 10.94
CA ASP A 55 -3.87 26.50 11.24
C ASP A 55 -2.54 26.41 10.48
N ARG A 56 -2.04 27.55 10.00
CA ARG A 56 -0.85 27.63 9.15
C ARG A 56 0.42 27.30 9.95
N ASP A 57 0.52 27.75 11.19
CA ASP A 57 1.70 27.48 12.02
C ASP A 57 1.73 26.02 12.45
N PHE A 58 0.58 25.44 12.75
CA PHE A 58 0.42 24.00 12.96
C PHE A 58 0.86 23.20 11.72
N TYR A 59 0.38 23.57 10.52
CA TYR A 59 0.77 22.92 9.27
C TYR A 59 2.30 22.93 9.06
N ARG A 60 2.92 24.11 9.20
CA ARG A 60 4.38 24.28 9.01
C ARG A 60 5.21 23.46 9.99
N LYS A 61 4.74 23.27 11.22
CA LYS A 61 5.43 22.47 12.25
C LYS A 61 5.25 20.96 12.06
N THR A 62 4.15 20.55 11.44
CA THR A 62 3.69 19.16 11.45
C THR A 62 3.86 18.45 10.11
N SER A 63 3.78 19.17 8.98
CA SER A 63 3.95 18.55 7.66
C SER A 63 5.34 17.90 7.55
N ARG A 64 5.34 16.67 7.06
CA ARG A 64 6.53 15.88 6.72
C ARG A 64 6.54 15.44 5.25
N PHE A 65 5.61 15.97 4.43
CA PHE A 65 5.44 15.48 3.06
C PHE A 65 6.67 15.82 2.21
N GLU A 66 7.06 17.08 2.13
CA GLU A 66 8.17 17.50 1.27
C GLU A 66 9.50 16.86 1.69
N GLU A 67 9.73 16.74 3.00
CA GLU A 67 10.89 16.05 3.58
C GLU A 67 10.98 14.59 3.10
N ARG A 68 9.86 13.86 3.11
CA ARG A 68 9.81 12.43 2.76
C ARG A 68 9.82 12.19 1.26
N PHE A 69 9.00 12.94 0.52
CA PHE A 69 8.80 12.73 -0.92
C PHE A 69 9.83 13.47 -1.79
N GLY A 70 10.53 14.47 -1.22
CA GLY A 70 11.50 15.29 -1.95
C GLY A 70 10.85 16.35 -2.85
N PHE A 71 9.55 16.61 -2.70
CA PHE A 71 8.83 17.65 -3.44
C PHE A 71 7.60 18.17 -2.66
N PRO A 72 7.19 19.43 -2.87
CA PRO A 72 5.96 19.97 -2.28
C PRO A 72 4.72 19.18 -2.70
N PHE A 73 3.75 19.02 -1.81
CA PHE A 73 2.52 18.26 -2.08
C PHE A 73 1.85 18.69 -3.39
N SER A 74 1.72 17.75 -4.31
CA SER A 74 1.06 17.91 -5.61
C SER A 74 0.69 16.53 -6.13
N GLY A 75 -0.56 16.38 -6.55
CA GLY A 75 -1.10 15.16 -7.11
C GLY A 75 -0.34 14.72 -8.37
N GLN A 76 -0.01 15.67 -9.24
CA GLN A 76 0.79 15.41 -10.44
C GLN A 76 2.18 14.85 -10.11
N LYS A 77 2.88 15.45 -9.15
CA LYS A 77 4.21 14.98 -8.74
C LYS A 77 4.13 13.63 -8.02
N LEU A 78 3.07 13.41 -7.24
CA LEU A 78 2.82 12.12 -6.58
C LEU A 78 2.58 11.00 -7.60
N ASP A 79 1.81 11.26 -8.68
CA ASP A 79 1.62 10.29 -9.76
C ASP A 79 2.93 9.98 -10.51
N SER A 80 3.80 10.98 -10.70
CA SER A 80 5.15 10.76 -11.24
C SER A 80 6.01 9.91 -10.29
N TRP A 81 5.98 10.23 -8.99
CA TRP A 81 6.72 9.49 -7.96
C TRP A 81 6.30 8.02 -7.90
N PHE A 82 5.01 7.74 -8.12
CA PHE A 82 4.51 6.37 -8.32
C PHE A 82 5.06 5.73 -9.59
N GLY A 83 5.07 6.44 -10.72
CA GLY A 83 5.58 5.93 -11.99
C GLY A 83 7.05 5.47 -11.92
N ASP A 84 7.86 6.13 -11.10
CA ASP A 84 9.27 5.76 -10.90
C ASP A 84 9.45 4.47 -10.09
N ARG A 85 8.44 4.07 -9.30
CA ARG A 85 8.50 2.95 -8.33
C ARG A 85 7.63 1.77 -8.72
N ILE A 86 6.50 2.03 -9.37
CA ILE A 86 5.49 1.03 -9.73
C ILE A 86 5.55 0.82 -11.23
N ARG A 87 6.34 -0.17 -11.65
CA ARG A 87 6.48 -0.50 -13.09
C ARG A 87 5.23 -1.17 -13.65
N PHE A 88 4.65 -2.08 -12.88
CA PHE A 88 3.49 -2.87 -13.30
C PHE A 88 2.52 -3.09 -12.15
N PHE A 89 1.24 -3.15 -12.51
CA PHE A 89 0.20 -3.70 -11.64
C PHE A 89 -0.08 -5.14 -12.03
N LYS A 90 -0.33 -5.97 -11.03
CA LYS A 90 -0.79 -7.35 -11.17
C LYS A 90 -2.02 -7.55 -10.30
N ILE A 91 -2.89 -8.49 -10.66
CA ILE A 91 -4.05 -8.87 -9.87
C ILE A 91 -3.84 -10.29 -9.36
N GLY A 92 -4.06 -10.52 -8.07
CA GLY A 92 -3.83 -11.83 -7.47
C GLY A 92 -4.42 -11.98 -6.08
N ARG A 93 -4.13 -13.12 -5.45
CA ARG A 93 -4.46 -13.34 -4.05
C ARG A 93 -3.44 -12.64 -3.17
N THR A 94 -3.92 -11.79 -2.26
CA THR A 94 -3.09 -10.96 -1.38
C THR A 94 -3.33 -11.24 0.10
N ASP A 95 -4.30 -12.10 0.45
CA ASP A 95 -4.71 -12.36 1.84
C ASP A 95 -3.49 -12.70 2.72
N PRO A 96 -3.36 -12.08 3.92
CA PRO A 96 -4.34 -11.20 4.57
C PRO A 96 -4.26 -9.70 4.18
N TYR A 97 -3.45 -9.34 3.20
CA TYR A 97 -3.18 -7.95 2.81
C TYR A 97 -4.09 -7.47 1.67
N LEU A 98 -4.17 -6.14 1.50
CA LEU A 98 -4.90 -5.51 0.39
C LEU A 98 -4.08 -5.48 -0.90
N ALA A 99 -2.76 -5.31 -0.77
CA ALA A 99 -1.78 -5.34 -1.83
C ALA A 99 -0.42 -5.79 -1.26
N TYR A 100 0.53 -6.10 -2.13
CA TYR A 100 1.94 -6.23 -1.76
C TYR A 100 2.86 -5.90 -2.94
N TYR A 101 4.01 -5.31 -2.67
CA TYR A 101 5.13 -5.20 -3.60
C TYR A 101 5.95 -6.49 -3.64
N ASN A 102 6.31 -6.96 -4.83
CA ASN A 102 7.05 -8.22 -5.02
C ASN A 102 8.45 -8.05 -5.63
N GLY A 103 8.95 -6.82 -5.74
CA GLY A 103 10.25 -6.51 -6.36
C GLY A 103 10.15 -5.98 -7.79
N GLU A 104 9.05 -6.24 -8.50
CA GLU A 104 8.85 -5.75 -9.87
C GLU A 104 7.49 -5.09 -10.08
N ALA A 105 6.48 -5.56 -9.35
CA ALA A 105 5.10 -5.14 -9.48
C ALA A 105 4.45 -4.95 -8.11
N ILE A 106 3.37 -4.17 -8.10
CA ILE A 106 2.39 -4.22 -7.01
C ILE A 106 1.30 -5.21 -7.40
N VAL A 107 1.09 -6.21 -6.55
CA VAL A 107 -0.01 -7.17 -6.67
C VAL A 107 -1.20 -6.66 -5.86
N LEU A 108 -2.31 -6.39 -6.54
CA LEU A 108 -3.54 -5.90 -5.96
C LEU A 108 -4.53 -7.05 -5.72
N GLY A 109 -5.10 -7.08 -4.52
CA GLY A 109 -6.17 -8.00 -4.17
C GLY A 109 -7.54 -7.47 -4.60
N LYS A 110 -8.56 -8.34 -4.55
CA LYS A 110 -9.95 -7.91 -4.80
C LYS A 110 -10.42 -6.84 -3.80
N GLY A 111 -9.99 -6.95 -2.54
CA GLY A 111 -10.35 -6.01 -1.48
C GLY A 111 -9.84 -4.58 -1.71
N PHE A 112 -8.69 -4.42 -2.37
CA PHE A 112 -8.14 -3.10 -2.72
C PHE A 112 -9.15 -2.22 -3.46
N PHE A 113 -9.85 -2.83 -4.40
CA PHE A 113 -10.82 -2.15 -5.24
C PHE A 113 -12.13 -1.81 -4.53
N LEU A 114 -12.36 -2.31 -3.32
CA LEU A 114 -13.55 -1.98 -2.51
C LEU A 114 -13.31 -0.74 -1.63
N LEU A 115 -12.07 -0.28 -1.52
CA LEU A 115 -11.70 0.87 -0.70
C LEU A 115 -12.09 2.19 -1.38
N SER A 116 -12.19 3.27 -0.59
CA SER A 116 -12.29 4.63 -1.14
C SER A 116 -11.05 4.98 -1.98
N LYS A 117 -11.15 5.98 -2.86
CA LYS A 117 -10.00 6.37 -3.69
C LYS A 117 -8.81 6.87 -2.88
N ILE A 118 -9.06 7.54 -1.74
CA ILE A 118 -7.99 7.99 -0.84
C ILE A 118 -7.28 6.80 -0.20
N GLU A 119 -8.04 5.80 0.25
CA GLU A 119 -7.45 4.58 0.80
C GLU A 119 -6.66 3.78 -0.24
N GLN A 120 -7.16 3.69 -1.47
CA GLN A 120 -6.41 3.08 -2.57
C GLN A 120 -5.10 3.84 -2.82
N ALA A 121 -5.14 5.17 -2.87
CA ALA A 121 -3.95 6.00 -3.03
C ALA A 121 -2.95 5.81 -1.86
N LEU A 122 -3.45 5.74 -0.63
CA LEU A 122 -2.65 5.45 0.56
C LEU A 122 -1.97 4.07 0.49
N VAL A 123 -2.68 3.03 0.04
CA VAL A 123 -2.07 1.71 -0.20
C VAL A 123 -0.98 1.81 -1.26
N LEU A 124 -1.17 2.60 -2.33
CA LEU A 124 -0.10 2.81 -3.31
C LEU A 124 1.11 3.54 -2.73
N VAL A 125 0.91 4.56 -1.88
CA VAL A 125 2.01 5.24 -1.15
C VAL A 125 2.82 4.22 -0.35
N HIS A 126 2.12 3.39 0.41
CA HIS A 126 2.70 2.36 1.25
C HIS A 126 3.53 1.34 0.45
N GLU A 127 2.93 0.77 -0.60
CA GLU A 127 3.58 -0.27 -1.41
C GLU A 127 4.70 0.28 -2.29
N ALA A 128 4.57 1.50 -2.80
CA ALA A 128 5.62 2.15 -3.56
C ALA A 128 6.87 2.39 -2.72
N ARG A 129 6.72 2.66 -1.41
CA ARG A 129 7.88 2.84 -0.52
C ARG A 129 8.73 1.58 -0.39
N HIS A 130 8.12 0.38 -0.47
CA HIS A 130 8.87 -0.88 -0.50
C HIS A 130 9.80 -1.01 -1.71
N ALA A 131 9.52 -0.31 -2.81
CA ALA A 131 10.38 -0.30 -3.99
C ALA A 131 11.71 0.44 -3.79
N ASP A 132 11.81 1.31 -2.77
CA ASP A 132 13.05 2.04 -2.47
C ASP A 132 14.11 1.16 -1.77
N GLY A 133 13.77 -0.08 -1.42
CA GLY A 133 14.72 -1.10 -0.96
C GLY A 133 14.29 -1.88 0.27
N LYS A 134 14.97 -2.99 0.52
CA LYS A 134 14.66 -3.95 1.60
C LYS A 134 14.65 -3.34 3.01
N LYS A 135 15.36 -2.23 3.23
CA LYS A 135 15.39 -1.54 4.53
C LYS A 135 14.04 -0.89 4.89
N TYR A 136 13.13 -0.72 3.93
CA TYR A 136 11.78 -0.20 4.18
C TYR A 136 10.74 -1.31 4.38
N SER A 137 11.17 -2.58 4.38
CA SER A 137 10.29 -3.69 4.73
C SER A 137 9.87 -3.63 6.19
N HIS A 138 8.65 -4.08 6.47
CA HIS A 138 8.14 -4.13 7.83
C HIS A 138 9.00 -5.02 8.76
N VAL A 139 8.97 -4.67 10.03
CA VAL A 139 9.42 -5.49 11.15
C VAL A 139 8.22 -6.04 11.92
N ASP A 140 8.48 -6.99 12.82
CA ASP A 140 7.46 -7.51 13.71
C ASP A 140 7.02 -6.43 14.70
N CYS A 141 5.70 -6.25 14.84
CA CYS A 141 5.15 -5.44 15.90
C CYS A 141 5.41 -6.11 17.27
N PRO A 142 5.57 -5.32 18.35
CA PRO A 142 5.71 -5.85 19.71
C PRO A 142 4.61 -6.86 20.06
N SER A 143 4.93 -7.86 20.87
CA SER A 143 3.95 -8.89 21.28
C SER A 143 2.78 -8.33 22.09
N ASP A 144 2.98 -7.18 22.73
CA ASP A 144 1.99 -6.42 23.51
C ASP A 144 1.45 -5.21 22.74
N PHE A 145 1.64 -5.14 21.42
CA PHE A 145 1.21 -4.00 20.60
C PHE A 145 -0.29 -3.72 20.76
N PRO A 146 -0.69 -2.55 21.30
CA PRO A 146 -2.04 -2.35 21.83
C PRO A 146 -3.05 -1.82 20.81
N TYR A 147 -2.66 -1.68 19.54
CA TYR A 147 -3.48 -1.04 18.52
C TYR A 147 -4.10 -2.04 17.54
N LEU A 148 -5.31 -1.74 17.08
CA LEU A 148 -6.02 -2.51 16.06
C LEU A 148 -5.73 -1.97 14.67
N SER A 149 -5.87 -2.83 13.65
CA SER A 149 -5.88 -2.39 12.26
C SER A 149 -7.25 -1.78 11.94
N LEU A 150 -7.31 -0.48 11.58
CA LEU A 150 -8.59 0.12 11.18
C LEU A 150 -9.17 -0.48 9.90
N ARG A 151 -8.31 -0.95 8.98
CA ARG A 151 -8.73 -1.53 7.69
C ARG A 151 -9.21 -2.98 7.81
N ILE A 152 -8.67 -3.72 8.78
CA ILE A 152 -8.99 -5.14 8.99
C ILE A 152 -9.05 -5.38 10.52
N PRO A 153 -10.10 -4.93 11.22
CA PRO A 153 -10.19 -4.95 12.68
C PRO A 153 -9.99 -6.33 13.31
N GLU A 154 -10.28 -7.39 12.55
CA GLU A 154 -10.11 -8.78 12.96
C GLU A 154 -8.63 -9.19 13.03
N THR A 155 -7.76 -8.46 12.31
CA THR A 155 -6.31 -8.69 12.34
C THR A 155 -5.68 -7.95 13.50
N LYS A 156 -5.16 -8.70 14.48
CA LYS A 156 -4.35 -8.18 15.58
C LYS A 156 -2.89 -8.01 15.11
N PRO A 157 -2.33 -6.79 15.03
CA PRO A 157 -0.98 -6.59 14.53
C PRO A 157 0.12 -7.13 15.44
N ALA A 158 -0.15 -7.33 16.73
CA ALA A 158 0.82 -7.84 17.70
C ALA A 158 1.50 -9.13 17.23
N GLY A 159 2.84 -9.13 17.19
CA GLY A 159 3.64 -10.26 16.70
C GLY A 159 3.58 -10.51 15.18
N LEU A 160 2.91 -9.65 14.40
CA LEU A 160 2.91 -9.71 12.93
C LEU A 160 3.94 -8.74 12.35
N LYS A 161 4.49 -9.10 11.19
CA LYS A 161 5.39 -8.27 10.38
C LYS A 161 4.65 -7.11 9.72
N ALA A 162 4.23 -6.13 10.52
CA ALA A 162 3.28 -5.08 10.15
C ALA A 162 3.59 -3.71 10.81
N CYS A 163 4.83 -3.50 11.25
CA CYS A 163 5.31 -2.25 11.82
C CYS A 163 6.56 -1.76 11.09
N ASP A 164 6.92 -0.50 11.26
CA ASP A 164 8.18 0.08 10.77
C ASP A 164 9.08 0.44 11.97
N ASP A 165 10.38 0.19 11.84
CA ASP A 165 11.40 0.58 12.82
C ASP A 165 12.09 1.92 12.49
N ILE A 166 11.69 2.57 11.40
CA ILE A 166 12.20 3.87 10.93
C ILE A 166 11.03 4.83 10.63
N SER A 167 11.25 6.14 10.84
CA SER A 167 10.21 7.18 10.69
C SER A 167 9.79 7.42 9.25
N ASP A 168 10.67 7.08 8.31
CA ASP A 168 10.49 7.25 6.87
C ASP A 168 10.22 5.90 6.17
N GLY A 169 9.73 4.91 6.90
CA GLY A 169 9.16 3.67 6.37
C GLY A 169 7.82 3.88 5.65
N SER A 170 7.19 2.80 5.19
CA SER A 170 5.92 2.84 4.47
C SER A 170 4.80 3.53 5.25
N TYR A 171 4.68 3.27 6.56
CA TYR A 171 3.70 3.92 7.43
C TYR A 171 4.01 5.41 7.64
N GLY A 172 5.29 5.78 7.67
CA GLY A 172 5.72 7.17 7.70
C GLY A 172 5.27 7.94 6.46
N PHE A 173 5.45 7.35 5.28
CA PHE A 173 4.99 7.94 4.02
C PHE A 173 3.47 8.02 3.95
N GLY A 174 2.76 6.97 4.38
CA GLY A 174 1.30 6.95 4.47
C GLY A 174 0.76 8.06 5.38
N ALA A 175 1.35 8.23 6.57
CA ALA A 175 0.98 9.30 7.50
C ALA A 175 1.23 10.70 6.90
N ALA A 176 2.37 10.93 6.24
CA ALA A 176 2.64 12.22 5.59
C ALA A 176 1.63 12.53 4.49
N PHE A 177 1.29 11.56 3.65
CA PHE A 177 0.27 11.72 2.62
C PHE A 177 -1.10 12.07 3.21
N LEU A 178 -1.56 11.33 4.23
CA LEU A 178 -2.85 11.57 4.86
C LEU A 178 -2.92 12.92 5.57
N PHE A 179 -1.81 13.38 6.15
CA PHE A 179 -1.73 14.71 6.74
C PHE A 179 -2.01 15.79 5.71
N GLU A 180 -1.44 15.72 4.50
CA GLU A 180 -1.71 16.68 3.43
C GLU A 180 -3.18 16.62 2.97
N VAL A 181 -3.70 15.41 2.77
CA VAL A 181 -5.12 15.21 2.41
C VAL A 181 -6.05 15.87 3.43
N PHE A 182 -5.79 15.66 4.73
CA PHE A 182 -6.55 16.28 5.80
C PHE A 182 -6.34 17.81 5.86
N ALA A 183 -5.09 18.27 5.84
CA ALA A 183 -4.74 19.68 6.02
C ALA A 183 -5.27 20.59 4.91
N TYR A 184 -5.43 20.06 3.70
CA TYR A 184 -6.02 20.77 2.56
C TYR A 184 -7.51 20.46 2.33
N GLY A 185 -8.14 19.66 3.18
CA GLY A 185 -9.56 19.31 3.06
C GLY A 185 -9.89 18.59 1.75
N LEU A 186 -9.01 17.67 1.32
CA LEU A 186 -9.12 16.97 0.03
C LEU A 186 -9.96 15.68 0.10
N ALA A 187 -10.37 15.29 1.30
CA ALA A 187 -11.33 14.20 1.52
C ALA A 187 -12.78 14.70 1.43
N GLU A 188 -13.72 13.81 1.16
CA GLU A 188 -15.13 14.15 1.30
C GLU A 188 -15.43 14.51 2.77
N ARG A 189 -16.36 15.45 3.03
CA ARG A 189 -16.65 15.92 4.40
C ARG A 189 -17.01 14.79 5.37
N THR A 190 -17.63 13.73 4.85
CA THR A 190 -18.00 12.54 5.63
C THR A 190 -16.81 11.64 5.98
N GLU A 191 -15.67 11.81 5.32
CA GLU A 191 -14.48 10.98 5.46
C GLU A 191 -13.44 11.56 6.43
N GLU A 192 -13.56 12.83 6.88
CA GLU A 192 -12.53 13.50 7.69
C GLU A 192 -12.10 12.71 8.94
N LYS A 193 -13.06 12.23 9.73
CA LYS A 193 -12.80 11.41 10.93
C LYS A 193 -12.12 10.09 10.57
N TYR A 194 -12.47 9.54 9.42
CA TYR A 194 -11.91 8.30 8.94
C TYR A 194 -10.46 8.48 8.47
N ILE A 195 -10.16 9.57 7.75
CA ILE A 195 -8.79 9.96 7.38
C ILE A 195 -7.92 10.19 8.61
N LEU A 196 -8.43 10.89 9.64
CA LEU A 196 -7.71 11.05 10.91
C LEU A 196 -7.48 9.72 11.62
N GLY A 197 -8.45 8.82 11.56
CA GLY A 197 -8.30 7.44 12.04
C GLY A 197 -7.14 6.74 11.32
N LEU A 198 -7.15 6.73 9.99
CA LEU A 198 -6.08 6.14 9.18
C LEU A 198 -4.72 6.77 9.51
N TYR A 199 -4.64 8.10 9.59
CA TYR A 199 -3.41 8.81 9.94
C TYR A 199 -2.82 8.33 11.27
N ASN A 200 -3.66 8.23 12.31
CA ASN A 200 -3.25 7.71 13.61
C ASN A 200 -2.87 6.22 13.53
N SER A 201 -3.59 5.42 12.74
CA SER A 201 -3.26 4.01 12.51
C SER A 201 -1.90 3.82 11.82
N GLU A 202 -1.50 4.75 10.93
CA GLU A 202 -0.18 4.73 10.31
C GLU A 202 0.89 5.11 11.35
N LEU A 203 0.72 6.23 12.07
CA LEU A 203 1.67 6.68 13.08
C LEU A 203 1.93 5.65 14.19
N THR A 204 0.88 4.95 14.64
CA THR A 204 1.01 3.94 15.70
C THR A 204 1.86 2.75 15.31
N ARG A 205 2.01 2.47 14.00
CA ARG A 205 2.84 1.36 13.49
C ARG A 205 4.31 1.72 13.34
N ILE A 206 4.72 2.94 13.70
CA ILE A 206 6.11 3.38 13.70
C ILE A 206 6.70 3.19 15.11
N LEU A 207 7.67 2.29 15.26
CA LEU A 207 8.20 1.81 16.53
C LEU A 207 9.36 2.65 17.08
N LEU A 208 9.29 3.96 16.90
CA LEU A 208 10.35 4.84 17.37
C LEU A 208 10.20 5.19 18.85
N PRO A 209 11.33 5.40 19.56
CA PRO A 209 11.34 6.02 20.88
C PRO A 209 10.54 7.34 20.86
N LYS A 210 9.94 7.72 21.99
CA LYS A 210 9.07 8.91 22.09
C LYS A 210 9.71 10.25 21.66
N GLY A 211 11.04 10.30 21.46
CA GLY A 211 11.77 11.49 21.03
C GLY A 211 12.04 11.59 19.53
N ASP A 212 11.81 10.53 18.75
CA ASP A 212 12.15 10.46 17.32
C ASP A 212 10.90 10.48 16.40
N ARG A 213 9.71 10.77 16.98
CA ARG A 213 8.41 10.79 16.28
C ARG A 213 8.00 12.20 15.84
#